data_AF-A0A7S0V4F3-F1
#
_entry.id   AF-A0A7S0V4F3-F1
#
_cell.length_a   1.000
_cell.length_b   1.000
_cell.length_c   1.000
_cell.angle_alpha   90.00
_cell.angle_beta   90.00
_cell.angle_gamma   90.00
#
_symmetry.space_group_name_H-M   'P 1'
#
loop_
_entity.id
_entity.type
_entity.pdbx_description
1 polymer ?
#
loop_
_entity_poly.entity_id
_entity_poly.type
_entity_poly.pdbx_seq_one_letter_code
_entity_poly.pdbx_strand_id
1 'polypeptide(L)'
;MLKDKVEDEYSESESVEKEENSQEEEEEEGEERWDDWNEDDADEEKTQSLFDKSIHPNPDAAISYDAENYAFDLTKFIVKARLDDYGVIRLINYIRTEVAAGRDPLALLLANSTEKPWESDAYLKPILMEDPLLFHDFTSYMTGEEYEDQRRTADGDTKDELIHRLQQENAALLEALEKLRSVAMPAELRDDSTPLATSVPSSSSSSIVANATTSPSSSPLNGTPMTDAEAAAQVQQREAVKIDKAYFDSYSSFNIHREMISDHPRTESYRQALELNPSLIQSKRVLDVGCGTGILSLFACRGGAARVVSVDGSDRMAKTATALAAHNGYSETMRVLAGRLETISKLPLVEDVDRVNDDDGKVDVLVSEWMGYALLFETMLDTVLTARDRFLRPGGAVLPDRALIYLGAASEAALDLGFWKRVYGFDFSPVANDIRAAGAERAQVTVVDPSHILSVDPVCVKDLDLTTMKSSDQDFTADFSLDLAPSAGAAAAA
;
A
#
# COMPACT_ATOMS: atom_id res chain seq x y z
N MET A 1 34.76 81.71 -2.03
CA MET A 1 33.79 82.55 -1.29
C MET A 1 33.13 81.66 -0.26
N LEU A 2 33.35 81.98 1.04
CA LEU A 2 32.59 81.65 2.26
C LEU A 2 32.03 80.21 2.41
N LYS A 3 32.18 79.49 3.52
CA LYS A 3 32.64 79.80 4.89
C LYS A 3 32.70 78.47 5.68
N ASP A 4 33.63 78.42 6.65
CA ASP A 4 33.51 77.91 8.02
C ASP A 4 32.84 76.52 8.23
N LYS A 5 33.47 75.52 8.85
CA LYS A 5 34.08 75.56 10.19
C LYS A 5 34.97 74.34 10.43
N VAL A 6 36.03 74.60 11.18
CA VAL A 6 37.05 73.69 11.72
C VAL A 6 36.51 72.99 12.97
N GLU A 7 37.08 71.83 13.28
CA GLU A 7 37.53 71.37 14.61
C GLU A 7 37.50 69.84 14.61
N ASP A 8 38.46 69.04 15.09
CA ASP A 8 39.80 69.14 15.69
C ASP A 8 40.00 67.69 16.21
N GLU A 9 41.14 67.08 16.49
CA GLU A 9 42.57 67.30 16.36
C GLU A 9 43.20 65.93 16.74
N TYR A 10 44.32 65.55 16.10
CA TYR A 10 45.59 65.04 16.67
C TYR A 10 45.59 64.05 17.86
N SER A 11 46.53 63.11 18.04
CA SER A 11 47.73 62.62 17.34
C SER A 11 48.39 61.58 18.27
N GLU A 12 49.49 60.96 17.81
CA GLU A 12 50.45 60.10 18.53
C GLU A 12 50.05 58.61 18.60
N SER A 13 50.91 57.64 18.29
CA SER A 13 52.34 57.62 17.94
C SER A 13 52.72 56.22 17.42
N GLU A 14 53.67 56.16 16.49
CA GLU A 14 54.49 54.99 16.13
C GLU A 14 55.17 54.42 17.41
N SER A 15 55.49 53.14 17.60
CA SER A 15 56.14 52.18 16.72
C SER A 15 56.21 50.77 17.36
N VAL A 16 56.00 49.74 16.52
CA VAL A 16 56.74 48.46 16.43
C VAL A 16 56.74 47.48 17.62
N GLU A 17 56.20 46.26 17.41
CA GLU A 17 56.98 45.02 17.52
C GLU A 17 56.31 43.79 16.83
N LYS A 18 57.01 43.30 15.80
CA LYS A 18 57.14 41.92 15.27
C LYS A 18 55.94 41.20 14.61
N GLU A 19 56.05 41.17 13.29
CA GLU A 19 55.50 40.18 12.36
C GLU A 19 56.03 38.77 12.65
N GLU A 20 55.17 37.76 12.49
CA GLU A 20 55.48 36.55 11.70
C GLU A 20 54.17 35.86 11.26
N ASN A 21 53.81 36.13 10.00
CA ASN A 21 53.18 35.28 8.99
C ASN A 21 51.91 34.43 9.32
N SER A 22 50.76 34.89 8.83
CA SER A 22 49.63 34.02 8.44
C SER A 22 48.99 34.58 7.17
N GLN A 23 49.20 33.88 6.06
CA GLN A 23 48.58 34.16 4.76
C GLN A 23 47.12 33.67 4.76
N GLU A 24 46.26 34.53 4.23
CA GLU A 24 44.89 34.23 3.81
C GLU A 24 44.93 33.26 2.61
N GLU A 25 44.15 32.17 2.70
CA GLU A 25 43.64 31.46 1.52
C GLU A 25 42.15 31.19 1.73
N GLU A 26 41.41 31.40 0.64
CA GLU A 26 39.97 31.30 0.48
C GLU A 26 39.49 29.86 0.74
N GLU A 27 38.50 29.68 1.62
CA GLU A 27 37.85 28.36 1.82
C GLU A 27 36.62 28.24 0.92
N GLU A 28 36.74 27.34 -0.06
CA GLU A 28 35.64 26.78 -0.86
C GLU A 28 34.67 26.01 0.05
N GLU A 29 33.37 26.30 -0.09
CA GLU A 29 32.27 25.54 0.52
C GLU A 29 32.27 24.10 -0.03
N GLY A 30 32.77 23.17 0.76
CA GLY A 30 32.71 21.73 0.53
C GLY A 30 31.41 21.12 1.03
N GLU A 31 30.80 20.30 0.17
CA GLU A 31 29.64 19.45 0.43
C GLU A 31 29.83 18.58 1.69
N GLU A 32 29.10 18.87 2.77
CA GLU A 32 29.09 18.03 3.96
C GLU A 32 28.19 16.80 3.77
N ARG A 33 28.92 15.71 3.58
CA ARG A 33 28.54 14.30 3.48
C ARG A 33 27.89 13.79 4.78
N TRP A 34 26.80 13.06 4.58
CA TRP A 34 25.94 12.40 5.57
C TRP A 34 26.62 11.22 6.30
N ASP A 35 27.61 11.46 7.17
CA ASP A 35 28.30 10.38 7.90
C ASP A 35 28.49 10.69 9.41
N ASP A 36 27.46 11.18 10.12
CA ASP A 36 27.49 11.18 11.60
C ASP A 36 26.09 10.98 12.20
N TRP A 37 25.52 9.79 11.97
CA TRP A 37 24.45 9.25 12.80
C TRP A 37 25.08 8.35 13.86
N ASN A 38 24.97 8.76 15.13
CA ASN A 38 25.30 7.91 16.27
C ASN A 38 24.40 6.66 16.23
N GLU A 39 25.04 5.50 16.14
CA GLU A 39 24.49 4.18 15.87
C GLU A 39 23.90 3.47 17.11
N ASP A 40 23.47 4.20 18.14
CA ASP A 40 23.27 3.61 19.48
C ASP A 40 21.80 3.51 19.97
N ASP A 41 20.80 3.78 19.14
CA ASP A 41 19.38 3.50 19.49
C ASP A 41 18.61 2.87 18.31
N ALA A 42 19.24 1.92 17.59
CA ALA A 42 18.48 0.96 16.80
C ALA A 42 17.72 0.05 17.78
N ASP A 43 16.40 0.03 17.72
CA ASP A 43 15.59 -0.98 18.38
C ASP A 43 16.02 -2.37 17.85
N GLU A 44 17.01 -2.97 18.50
CA GLU A 44 17.50 -4.31 18.24
C GLU A 44 16.32 -5.29 18.39
N GLU A 45 15.93 -5.98 17.31
CA GLU A 45 14.86 -6.98 17.27
C GLU A 45 15.19 -8.17 18.18
N LYS A 46 14.93 -8.02 19.48
CA LYS A 46 15.26 -9.01 20.50
C LYS A 46 14.71 -10.38 20.14
N THR A 47 15.61 -11.29 19.79
CA THR A 47 15.27 -12.59 19.22
C THR A 47 15.61 -13.70 20.21
N GLN A 48 14.64 -14.57 20.47
CA GLN A 48 14.86 -15.75 21.32
C GLN A 48 15.52 -16.88 20.52
N SER A 49 16.53 -17.54 21.11
CA SER A 49 17.12 -18.80 20.60
C SER A 49 16.03 -19.83 20.24
N LEU A 50 16.33 -20.67 19.25
CA LEU A 50 15.44 -21.78 18.86
C LEU A 50 15.37 -22.88 19.92
N PHE A 51 16.43 -23.08 20.71
CA PHE A 51 16.59 -24.25 21.57
C PHE A 51 16.42 -23.96 23.06
N ASP A 52 16.49 -22.70 23.47
CA ASP A 52 16.26 -22.30 24.86
C ASP A 52 15.52 -20.96 25.01
N LYS A 53 15.61 -20.34 26.20
CA LYS A 53 14.94 -19.08 26.55
C LYS A 53 15.87 -17.87 26.55
N SER A 54 17.11 -18.02 26.07
CA SER A 54 18.04 -16.92 25.90
C SER A 54 17.52 -15.95 24.82
N ILE A 55 17.72 -14.66 25.06
CA ILE A 55 17.28 -13.57 24.18
C ILE A 55 18.53 -12.84 23.71
N HIS A 56 18.64 -12.66 22.40
CA HIS A 56 19.74 -12.02 21.71
C HIS A 56 19.31 -10.70 21.08
N PRO A 57 20.24 -9.79 20.81
CA PRO A 57 19.97 -8.51 20.16
C PRO A 57 19.14 -8.60 18.88
N ASN A 58 19.45 -9.54 18.00
CA ASN A 58 18.84 -9.66 16.67
C ASN A 58 18.82 -11.13 16.19
N PRO A 59 18.14 -11.43 15.07
CA PRO A 59 18.07 -12.78 14.51
C PRO A 59 19.45 -13.39 14.22
N ASP A 60 20.39 -12.62 13.67
CA ASP A 60 21.74 -13.09 13.36
C ASP A 60 22.54 -13.50 14.60
N ALA A 61 22.40 -12.74 15.69
CA ALA A 61 23.00 -13.05 16.98
C ALA A 61 22.39 -14.32 17.61
N ALA A 62 21.08 -14.53 17.47
CA ALA A 62 20.42 -15.76 17.90
C ALA A 62 20.87 -16.98 17.08
N ILE A 63 20.98 -16.84 15.75
CA ILE A 63 21.46 -17.91 14.86
C ILE A 63 22.92 -18.25 15.18
N SER A 64 23.76 -17.24 15.43
CA SER A 64 25.17 -17.44 15.82
C SER A 64 25.30 -18.14 17.17
N TYR A 65 24.46 -17.75 18.14
CA TYR A 65 24.39 -18.42 19.43
C TYR A 65 23.99 -19.89 19.31
N ASP A 66 22.98 -20.18 18.47
CA ASP A 66 22.50 -21.55 18.23
C ASP A 66 23.58 -22.41 17.53
N ALA A 67 24.34 -21.80 16.62
CA ALA A 67 25.46 -22.46 15.96
C ALA A 67 26.59 -22.82 16.94
N GLU A 68 26.89 -21.95 17.91
CA GLU A 68 27.96 -22.17 18.90
C GLU A 68 27.57 -23.15 20.01
N ASN A 69 26.34 -23.04 20.54
CA ASN A 69 25.92 -23.78 21.74
C ASN A 69 25.21 -25.11 21.40
N TYR A 70 24.57 -25.18 20.23
CA TYR A 70 23.78 -26.34 19.80
C TYR A 70 24.33 -26.98 18.53
N ALA A 71 25.43 -26.47 17.95
CA ALA A 71 25.99 -26.94 16.69
C ALA A 71 24.98 -26.94 15.52
N PHE A 72 23.97 -26.07 15.60
CA PHE A 72 22.92 -25.94 14.61
C PHE A 72 22.88 -24.52 14.06
N ASP A 73 23.26 -24.37 12.80
CA ASP A 73 23.22 -23.10 12.06
C ASP A 73 22.00 -23.14 11.14
N LEU A 74 20.98 -22.35 11.48
CA LEU A 74 19.70 -22.31 10.77
C LEU A 74 19.89 -21.96 9.28
N THR A 75 20.71 -20.95 8.98
CA THR A 75 20.97 -20.49 7.62
C THR A 75 21.62 -21.60 6.79
N LYS A 76 22.66 -22.25 7.32
CA LYS A 76 23.29 -23.41 6.64
C LYS A 76 22.32 -24.57 6.45
N PHE A 77 21.44 -24.80 7.42
CA PHE A 77 20.45 -25.86 7.33
C PHE A 77 19.41 -25.58 6.24
N ILE A 78 18.91 -24.35 6.12
CA ILE A 78 17.95 -23.94 5.08
C ILE A 78 18.53 -24.17 3.69
N VAL A 79 19.77 -23.76 3.45
CA VAL A 79 20.45 -23.98 2.16
C VAL A 79 20.63 -25.47 1.90
N LYS A 80 21.12 -26.24 2.89
CA LYS A 80 21.32 -27.69 2.76
C LYS A 80 20.02 -28.45 2.49
N ALA A 81 18.94 -28.07 3.17
CA ALA A 81 17.64 -28.74 3.11
C ALA A 81 16.74 -28.22 1.96
N ARG A 82 17.16 -27.15 1.27
CA ARG A 82 16.45 -26.49 0.17
C ARG A 82 15.02 -26.10 0.55
N LEU A 83 14.88 -25.40 1.68
CA LEU A 83 13.57 -24.95 2.18
C LEU A 83 13.15 -23.65 1.53
N ASP A 84 11.89 -23.59 1.09
CA ASP A 84 11.19 -22.37 0.70
C ASP A 84 10.70 -21.61 1.93
N ASP A 85 10.16 -20.39 1.75
CA ASP A 85 9.71 -19.52 2.85
C ASP A 85 8.75 -20.25 3.81
N TYR A 86 7.81 -21.04 3.27
CA TYR A 86 6.90 -21.86 4.06
C TYR A 86 7.57 -23.04 4.75
N GLY A 87 8.58 -23.65 4.14
CA GLY A 87 9.45 -24.66 4.74
C GLY A 87 10.24 -24.12 5.93
N VAL A 88 10.75 -22.89 5.83
CA VAL A 88 11.45 -22.20 6.93
C VAL A 88 10.50 -21.96 8.10
N ILE A 89 9.31 -21.41 7.85
CA ILE A 89 8.28 -21.20 8.88
C ILE A 89 7.93 -22.50 9.60
N ARG A 90 7.69 -23.57 8.83
CA ARG A 90 7.37 -24.89 9.38
C ARG A 90 8.51 -25.47 10.22
N LEU A 91 9.76 -25.31 9.77
CA LEU A 91 10.94 -25.76 10.50
C LEU A 91 11.08 -25.04 11.84
N ILE A 92 11.02 -23.71 11.86
CA ILE A 92 11.14 -22.89 13.08
C ILE A 92 10.04 -23.28 14.08
N ASN A 93 8.79 -23.36 13.62
CA ASN A 93 7.68 -23.76 14.48
C ASN A 93 7.78 -25.20 14.97
N TYR A 94 8.28 -26.13 14.16
CA TYR A 94 8.56 -27.50 14.59
C TYR A 94 9.58 -27.52 15.74
N ILE A 95 10.72 -26.83 15.58
CA ILE A 95 11.77 -26.77 16.60
C ILE A 95 11.20 -26.20 17.91
N ARG A 96 10.49 -25.07 17.83
CA ARG A 96 9.85 -24.45 19.01
C ARG A 96 8.79 -25.36 19.64
N THR A 97 8.05 -26.13 18.85
CA THR A 97 7.05 -27.11 19.35
C THR A 97 7.72 -28.20 20.18
N GLU A 98 8.80 -28.78 19.65
CA GLU A 98 9.51 -29.89 20.28
C GLU A 98 10.21 -29.44 21.57
N VAL A 99 10.86 -28.27 21.53
CA VAL A 99 11.51 -27.66 22.70
C VAL A 99 10.47 -27.32 23.78
N ALA A 100 9.33 -26.73 23.41
CA ALA A 100 8.24 -26.45 24.36
C ALA A 100 7.65 -27.72 24.99
N ALA A 101 7.68 -28.84 24.25
CA ALA A 101 7.25 -30.14 24.74
C ALA A 101 8.34 -30.91 25.52
N GLY A 102 9.52 -30.31 25.72
CA GLY A 102 10.65 -30.92 26.44
C GLY A 102 11.34 -32.06 25.69
N ARG A 103 11.15 -32.14 24.37
CA ARG A 103 11.83 -33.09 23.49
C ARG A 103 13.05 -32.42 22.84
N ASP A 104 14.02 -33.24 22.43
CA ASP A 104 15.24 -32.77 21.78
C ASP A 104 15.14 -32.90 20.25
N PRO A 105 14.91 -31.79 19.52
CA PRO A 105 14.83 -31.84 18.06
C PRO A 105 16.21 -31.98 17.38
N LEU A 106 17.32 -31.70 18.07
CA LEU A 106 18.66 -31.69 17.47
C LEU A 106 19.08 -33.06 16.94
N ALA A 107 18.73 -34.13 17.64
CA ALA A 107 19.05 -35.49 17.21
C ALA A 107 18.48 -35.83 15.83
N LEU A 108 17.30 -35.30 15.48
CA LEU A 108 16.67 -35.50 14.17
C LEU A 108 17.18 -34.52 13.12
N LEU A 109 17.44 -33.27 13.50
CA LEU A 109 17.94 -32.23 12.59
C LEU A 109 19.40 -32.47 12.15
N LEU A 110 20.23 -33.00 13.06
CA LEU A 110 21.62 -33.33 12.78
C LEU A 110 21.78 -34.73 12.17
N ALA A 111 20.80 -35.61 12.33
CA ALA A 111 20.77 -36.87 11.62
C ALA A 111 20.49 -36.62 10.14
N ASN A 112 21.28 -37.24 9.25
CA ASN A 112 21.08 -37.18 7.80
C ASN A 112 19.91 -38.10 7.37
N SER A 113 18.77 -37.96 8.05
CA SER A 113 17.55 -38.76 7.88
C SER A 113 16.75 -38.27 6.68
N THR A 114 16.06 -39.19 6.00
CA THR A 114 15.10 -38.87 4.94
C THR A 114 13.76 -38.41 5.48
N GLU A 115 13.51 -38.57 6.78
CA GLU A 115 12.27 -38.13 7.43
C GLU A 115 12.33 -36.65 7.76
N LYS A 116 11.35 -35.89 7.25
CA LYS A 116 11.20 -34.45 7.47
C LYS A 116 9.92 -34.17 8.28
N PRO A 117 9.95 -34.39 9.60
CA PRO A 117 8.76 -34.25 10.45
C PRO A 117 8.16 -32.84 10.47
N TRP A 118 8.93 -31.82 10.06
CA TRP A 118 8.48 -30.44 9.95
C TRP A 118 7.61 -30.17 8.72
N GLU A 119 7.45 -31.07 7.74
CA GLU A 119 6.64 -30.79 6.53
C GLU A 119 5.13 -30.70 6.77
N SER A 120 4.64 -30.99 7.98
CA SER A 120 3.22 -30.90 8.32
C SER A 120 2.70 -29.45 8.35
N ASP A 121 1.54 -29.22 7.73
CA ASP A 121 0.82 -27.94 7.78
C ASP A 121 0.42 -27.49 9.20
N ALA A 122 0.46 -28.40 10.18
CA ALA A 122 0.27 -28.06 11.59
C ALA A 122 1.28 -26.99 12.06
N TYR A 123 2.47 -26.95 11.47
CA TYR A 123 3.55 -26.00 11.80
C TYR A 123 3.49 -24.68 11.03
N LEU A 124 2.45 -24.43 10.24
CA LEU A 124 2.19 -23.11 9.67
C LEU A 124 1.58 -22.13 10.69
N LYS A 125 1.22 -22.62 11.88
CA LYS A 125 0.71 -21.79 12.97
C LYS A 125 1.87 -21.39 13.89
N PRO A 126 2.18 -20.09 14.03
CA PRO A 126 3.22 -19.63 14.93
C PRO A 126 2.94 -20.04 16.37
N ILE A 127 3.96 -20.58 17.05
CA ILE A 127 3.88 -20.84 18.50
C ILE A 127 4.20 -19.58 19.29
N LEU A 128 5.11 -18.77 18.77
CA LEU A 128 5.44 -17.45 19.29
C LEU A 128 4.86 -16.42 18.31
N MET A 129 3.91 -15.60 18.78
CA MET A 129 3.12 -14.71 17.90
C MET A 129 3.92 -13.57 17.29
N GLU A 130 5.08 -13.23 17.86
CA GLU A 130 5.97 -12.14 17.44
C GLU A 130 7.41 -12.66 17.35
N ASP A 131 7.61 -13.79 16.67
CA ASP A 131 8.94 -14.38 16.50
C ASP A 131 9.73 -13.68 15.39
N PRO A 132 10.80 -12.92 15.69
CA PRO A 132 11.58 -12.23 14.66
C PRO A 132 12.19 -13.17 13.63
N LEU A 133 12.49 -14.42 14.00
CA LEU A 133 13.04 -15.42 13.05
C LEU A 133 12.04 -15.80 11.95
N LEU A 134 10.73 -15.62 12.15
CA LEU A 134 9.73 -15.89 11.10
C LEU A 134 9.67 -14.77 10.04
N PHE A 135 10.24 -13.61 10.33
CA PHE A 135 10.25 -12.45 9.45
C PHE A 135 11.65 -12.12 8.90
N HIS A 136 12.67 -12.88 9.32
CA HIS A 136 14.05 -12.71 8.89
C HIS A 136 14.24 -13.06 7.40
N ASP A 137 14.96 -12.22 6.67
CA ASP A 137 15.23 -12.45 5.25
C ASP A 137 16.39 -13.42 5.03
N PHE A 138 16.06 -14.71 5.00
CA PHE A 138 17.03 -15.77 4.73
C PHE A 138 17.52 -15.81 3.27
N THR A 139 16.89 -15.05 2.35
CA THR A 139 17.28 -15.06 0.93
C THR A 139 18.60 -14.33 0.68
N SER A 140 18.92 -13.36 1.54
CA SER A 140 20.17 -12.58 1.47
C SER A 140 21.45 -13.41 1.68
N TYR A 141 21.35 -14.58 2.31
CA TYR A 141 22.48 -15.48 2.60
C TYR A 141 22.72 -16.56 1.53
N MET A 142 21.88 -16.61 0.50
CA MET A 142 22.04 -17.54 -0.62
C MET A 142 22.89 -16.92 -1.72
N THR A 143 23.84 -17.68 -2.28
CA THR A 143 24.58 -17.22 -3.46
C THR A 143 23.68 -17.23 -4.70
N GLY A 144 23.97 -16.38 -5.70
CA GLY A 144 23.16 -16.29 -6.92
C GLY A 144 22.99 -17.62 -7.67
N GLU A 145 23.96 -18.54 -7.56
CA GLU A 145 23.86 -19.90 -8.12
C GLU A 145 22.94 -20.81 -7.27
N GLU A 146 22.96 -20.71 -5.95
CA GLU A 146 22.09 -21.48 -5.04
C GLU A 146 20.62 -21.05 -5.12
N TYR A 147 20.38 -19.75 -5.32
CA TYR A 147 19.05 -19.18 -5.51
C TYR A 147 18.42 -19.62 -6.83
N GLU A 148 19.20 -19.65 -7.92
CA GLU A 148 18.74 -20.17 -9.22
C GLU A 148 18.50 -21.69 -9.20
N ASP A 149 19.32 -22.46 -8.49
CA ASP A 149 19.18 -23.93 -8.43
C ASP A 149 17.99 -24.37 -7.56
N GLN A 150 17.66 -23.64 -6.48
CA GLN A 150 16.42 -23.85 -5.73
C GLN A 150 15.17 -23.53 -6.57
N ARG A 151 15.16 -22.43 -7.34
CA ARG A 151 14.06 -22.13 -8.28
C ARG A 151 13.89 -23.18 -9.37
N ARG A 152 14.99 -23.74 -9.90
CA ARG A 152 14.94 -24.77 -10.95
C ARG A 152 14.47 -26.14 -10.46
N THR A 153 14.66 -26.45 -9.18
CA THR A 153 14.35 -27.78 -8.62
C THR A 153 13.04 -27.86 -7.86
N ALA A 154 12.41 -26.71 -7.52
CA ALA A 154 11.03 -26.67 -7.05
C ALA A 154 10.03 -27.19 -8.12
N ASP A 155 10.36 -27.03 -9.40
CA ASP A 155 9.65 -27.61 -10.54
C ASP A 155 10.26 -28.96 -10.94
N GLY A 156 10.11 -29.97 -10.07
CA GLY A 156 10.52 -31.35 -10.34
C GLY A 156 9.66 -32.10 -11.38
N ASP A 157 8.81 -31.38 -12.13
CA ASP A 157 7.93 -31.95 -13.15
C ASP A 157 8.60 -31.91 -14.52
N THR A 158 8.39 -32.96 -15.31
CA THR A 158 8.69 -32.84 -16.74
C THR A 158 7.87 -31.69 -17.33
N LYS A 159 8.39 -31.02 -18.36
CA LYS A 159 7.75 -29.85 -18.98
C LYS A 159 6.26 -30.09 -19.34
N ASP A 160 5.91 -31.34 -19.66
CA ASP A 160 4.55 -31.74 -20.00
C ASP A 160 3.64 -31.89 -18.75
N GLU A 161 4.19 -32.34 -17.61
CA GLU A 161 3.46 -32.45 -16.34
C GLU A 161 3.17 -31.05 -15.74
N LEU A 162 4.12 -30.12 -15.84
CA LEU A 162 3.94 -28.73 -15.43
C LEU A 162 2.85 -28.03 -16.25
N ILE A 163 2.85 -28.22 -17.57
CA ILE A 163 1.80 -27.66 -18.46
C ILE A 163 0.43 -28.23 -18.08
N HIS A 164 0.33 -29.53 -17.82
CA HIS A 164 -0.94 -30.16 -17.44
C HIS A 164 -1.44 -29.68 -16.08
N ARG A 165 -0.55 -29.51 -15.10
CA ARG A 165 -0.88 -29.02 -13.76
C ARG A 165 -1.33 -27.56 -13.79
N LEU A 166 -0.59 -26.69 -14.49
CA LEU A 166 -0.96 -25.28 -14.68
C LEU A 166 -2.27 -25.13 -15.44
N GLN A 167 -2.58 -26.01 -16.39
CA GLN A 167 -3.88 -26.02 -17.07
C GLN A 167 -5.02 -26.43 -16.13
N GLN A 168 -4.80 -27.39 -15.24
CA GLN A 168 -5.78 -27.77 -14.22
C GLN A 168 -5.99 -26.69 -13.17
N GLU A 169 -4.92 -26.06 -12.68
CA GLU A 169 -5.03 -24.93 -11.74
C GLU A 169 -5.71 -23.73 -12.37
N ASN A 170 -5.38 -23.39 -13.62
CA ASN A 170 -6.06 -22.31 -14.34
C ASN A 170 -7.55 -22.63 -14.55
N ALA A 171 -7.92 -23.87 -14.85
CA ALA A 171 -9.32 -24.26 -14.97
C ALA A 171 -10.07 -24.16 -13.62
N ALA A 172 -9.43 -24.57 -12.52
CA ALA A 172 -10.01 -24.48 -11.18
C ALA A 172 -10.12 -23.01 -10.70
N LEU A 173 -9.14 -22.17 -11.03
CA LEU A 173 -9.14 -20.74 -10.73
C LEU A 173 -10.21 -20.00 -11.55
N LEU A 174 -10.39 -20.35 -12.82
CA LEU A 174 -11.47 -19.81 -13.65
C LEU A 174 -12.84 -20.20 -13.10
N GLU A 175 -13.02 -21.45 -12.65
CA GLU A 175 -14.28 -21.88 -12.01
C GLU A 175 -14.53 -21.16 -10.67
N ALA A 176 -13.48 -20.93 -9.88
CA ALA A 176 -13.55 -20.17 -8.63
C ALA A 176 -13.88 -18.69 -8.88
N LEU A 177 -13.30 -18.09 -9.93
CA LEU A 177 -13.59 -16.73 -10.38
C LEU A 177 -15.02 -16.60 -10.91
N GLU A 178 -15.53 -17.58 -11.65
CA GLU A 178 -16.93 -17.61 -12.12
C GLU A 178 -17.90 -17.68 -10.94
N LYS A 179 -17.59 -18.48 -9.92
CA LYS A 179 -18.37 -18.57 -8.67
C LYS A 179 -18.31 -17.26 -7.89
N LEU A 180 -17.14 -16.63 -7.76
CA LEU A 180 -16.99 -15.30 -7.14
C LEU A 180 -17.75 -14.22 -7.92
N ARG A 181 -17.70 -14.24 -9.24
CA ARG A 181 -18.42 -13.31 -10.13
C ARG A 181 -19.95 -13.46 -10.00
N SER A 182 -20.44 -14.68 -9.79
CA SER A 182 -21.87 -14.94 -9.56
C SER A 182 -22.38 -14.43 -8.20
N VAL A 183 -21.47 -14.22 -7.24
CA VAL A 183 -21.77 -13.73 -5.88
C VAL A 183 -21.53 -12.21 -5.75
N ALA A 184 -20.63 -11.63 -6.55
CA ALA A 184 -20.20 -10.24 -6.46
C ALA A 184 -20.98 -9.21 -7.33
N MET A 185 -22.03 -9.62 -8.06
CA MET A 185 -22.87 -8.70 -8.85
C MET A 185 -24.25 -8.50 -8.20
N PRO A 186 -24.69 -7.25 -7.95
CA PRO A 186 -26.07 -6.95 -7.58
C PRO A 186 -27.05 -7.51 -8.61
N ALA A 187 -28.20 -8.00 -8.16
CA ALA A 187 -29.23 -8.62 -9.00
C ALA A 187 -29.83 -7.70 -10.10
N GLU A 188 -29.44 -6.42 -10.14
CA GLU A 188 -29.98 -5.40 -11.06
C GLU A 188 -29.13 -5.14 -12.31
N LEU A 189 -28.01 -5.85 -12.51
CA LEU A 189 -27.15 -5.73 -13.72
C LEU A 189 -26.98 -7.04 -14.49
N ARG A 190 -27.96 -7.95 -14.44
CA ARG A 190 -27.98 -9.11 -15.35
C ARG A 190 -28.39 -8.68 -16.75
N ASP A 191 -27.41 -8.40 -17.59
CA ASP A 191 -27.59 -8.31 -19.03
C ASP A 191 -27.92 -9.70 -19.62
N ASP A 192 -28.90 -9.72 -20.51
CA ASP A 192 -29.49 -10.88 -21.15
C ASP A 192 -28.66 -11.24 -22.38
N SER A 193 -27.52 -11.89 -22.17
CA SER A 193 -26.75 -12.49 -23.27
C SER A 193 -26.74 -14.00 -23.14
N THR A 194 -27.69 -14.62 -23.83
CA THR A 194 -27.82 -16.06 -24.07
C THR A 194 -26.53 -16.67 -24.63
N PRO A 195 -26.04 -17.82 -24.12
CA PRO A 195 -25.08 -18.63 -24.85
C PRO A 195 -25.82 -19.37 -25.99
N LEU A 196 -25.26 -19.22 -27.19
CA LEU A 196 -25.67 -19.90 -28.42
C LEU A 196 -25.79 -21.42 -28.19
N ALA A 197 -27.02 -21.92 -28.25
CA ALA A 197 -27.34 -23.33 -28.12
C ALA A 197 -26.87 -24.14 -29.35
N THR A 198 -26.10 -25.19 -29.12
CA THR A 198 -26.06 -26.35 -30.02
C THR A 198 -27.26 -27.26 -29.75
N SER A 199 -28.12 -27.37 -30.76
CA SER A 199 -29.33 -28.19 -30.88
C SER A 199 -29.13 -29.70 -30.61
N VAL A 200 -30.12 -30.38 -30.01
CA VAL A 200 -30.98 -31.45 -30.59
C VAL A 200 -32.17 -31.72 -29.61
N PRO A 201 -33.41 -32.02 -30.09
CA PRO A 201 -34.64 -31.95 -29.27
C PRO A 201 -35.28 -33.29 -28.91
N SER A 202 -36.00 -33.34 -27.77
CA SER A 202 -37.12 -34.26 -27.49
C SER A 202 -37.76 -33.89 -26.13
N SER A 203 -38.87 -33.15 -26.13
CA SER A 203 -40.27 -33.63 -26.10
C SER A 203 -40.82 -34.00 -24.71
N SER A 204 -41.88 -33.28 -24.35
CA SER A 204 -43.07 -33.65 -23.55
C SER A 204 -43.06 -33.61 -22.00
N SER A 205 -43.71 -32.57 -21.49
CA SER A 205 -44.98 -32.61 -20.71
C SER A 205 -45.01 -33.02 -19.23
N SER A 206 -45.43 -32.02 -18.43
CA SER A 206 -46.46 -32.08 -17.38
C SER A 206 -46.11 -32.56 -15.96
N SER A 207 -46.14 -31.60 -15.04
CA SER A 207 -46.81 -31.59 -13.71
C SER A 207 -47.03 -32.91 -12.96
N ILE A 208 -46.62 -32.96 -11.69
CA ILE A 208 -47.44 -33.46 -10.56
C ILE A 208 -46.76 -33.17 -9.21
N VAL A 209 -47.62 -32.87 -8.25
CA VAL A 209 -47.48 -32.62 -6.81
C VAL A 209 -47.13 -33.92 -6.06
N ALA A 210 -46.26 -33.89 -5.04
CA ALA A 210 -46.38 -34.80 -3.88
C ALA A 210 -45.44 -34.44 -2.71
N ASN A 211 -46.06 -34.28 -1.54
CA ASN A 211 -45.49 -34.38 -0.20
C ASN A 211 -44.64 -35.63 0.01
N ALA A 212 -43.62 -35.53 0.86
CA ALA A 212 -43.26 -36.61 1.77
C ALA A 212 -42.64 -36.06 3.07
N THR A 213 -43.45 -36.14 4.11
CA THR A 213 -43.16 -35.97 5.53
C THR A 213 -42.27 -37.10 6.06
N THR A 214 -41.21 -36.80 6.80
CA THR A 214 -40.74 -37.62 7.94
C THR A 214 -39.99 -36.74 8.95
N SER A 215 -40.59 -36.56 10.12
CA SER A 215 -40.01 -35.99 11.36
C SER A 215 -39.40 -37.12 12.23
N PRO A 216 -39.00 -36.91 13.51
CA PRO A 216 -37.88 -36.11 14.04
C PRO A 216 -37.07 -36.85 15.14
N SER A 217 -35.94 -36.30 15.62
CA SER A 217 -35.53 -36.51 17.04
C SER A 217 -34.52 -35.48 17.56
N SER A 218 -34.95 -34.73 18.59
CA SER A 218 -34.22 -34.19 19.78
C SER A 218 -32.86 -33.49 19.60
N SER A 219 -32.57 -32.26 20.07
CA SER A 219 -33.07 -31.42 21.18
C SER A 219 -32.49 -29.98 21.04
N PRO A 220 -32.98 -28.98 21.80
CA PRO A 220 -32.97 -27.57 21.39
C PRO A 220 -31.72 -26.80 21.85
N LEU A 221 -31.17 -25.98 20.97
CA LEU A 221 -30.38 -24.81 21.37
C LEU A 221 -31.22 -23.56 21.09
N ASN A 222 -31.41 -22.79 22.15
CA ASN A 222 -32.20 -21.59 22.22
C ASN A 222 -31.51 -20.50 21.38
N GLY A 223 -32.00 -20.28 20.16
CA GLY A 223 -31.63 -19.16 19.31
C GLY A 223 -32.87 -18.77 18.52
N THR A 224 -33.31 -17.52 18.65
CA THR A 224 -34.31 -16.93 17.75
C THR A 224 -33.86 -17.19 16.31
N PRO A 225 -34.71 -17.77 15.44
CA PRO A 225 -34.34 -17.95 14.04
C PRO A 225 -34.11 -16.56 13.42
N MET A 226 -32.88 -16.31 12.97
CA MET A 226 -32.53 -15.10 12.23
C MET A 226 -33.36 -15.03 10.96
N THR A 227 -33.84 -13.83 10.65
CA THR A 227 -34.56 -13.56 9.41
C THR A 227 -33.60 -13.58 8.22
N ASP A 228 -34.09 -13.88 7.02
CA ASP A 228 -33.27 -13.89 5.79
C ASP A 228 -32.58 -12.53 5.54
N ALA A 229 -33.17 -11.43 6.02
CA ALA A 229 -32.59 -10.08 5.97
C ALA A 229 -31.38 -9.91 6.92
N GLU A 230 -31.45 -10.49 8.12
CA GLU A 230 -30.32 -10.46 9.08
C GLU A 230 -29.18 -11.37 8.61
N ALA A 231 -29.49 -12.49 7.95
CA ALA A 231 -28.50 -13.36 7.33
C ALA A 231 -27.79 -12.67 6.15
N ALA A 232 -28.54 -11.98 5.28
CA ALA A 232 -27.97 -11.21 4.17
C ALA A 232 -27.09 -10.05 4.66
N ALA A 233 -27.52 -9.33 5.70
CA ALA A 233 -26.72 -8.26 6.31
C ALA A 233 -25.41 -8.78 6.94
N GLN A 234 -25.44 -9.96 7.58
CA GLN A 234 -24.22 -10.60 8.11
C GLN A 234 -23.26 -11.05 7.01
N VAL A 235 -23.77 -11.53 5.87
CA VAL A 235 -22.93 -11.90 4.72
C VAL A 235 -22.27 -10.66 4.12
N GLN A 236 -23.03 -9.60 3.85
CA GLN A 236 -22.49 -8.32 3.36
C GLN A 236 -21.47 -7.73 4.33
N GLN A 237 -21.73 -7.77 5.64
CA GLN A 237 -20.79 -7.27 6.64
C GLN A 237 -19.50 -8.10 6.67
N ARG A 238 -19.59 -9.43 6.53
CA ARG A 238 -18.40 -10.31 6.46
C ARG A 238 -17.60 -10.10 5.17
N GLU A 239 -18.26 -9.85 4.05
CA GLU A 239 -17.61 -9.58 2.77
C GLU A 239 -16.92 -8.22 2.76
N ALA A 240 -17.58 -7.17 3.26
CA ALA A 240 -16.97 -5.86 3.46
C ALA A 240 -15.71 -5.97 4.32
N VAL A 241 -15.79 -6.64 5.48
CA VAL A 241 -14.64 -6.85 6.37
C VAL A 241 -13.47 -7.56 5.67
N LYS A 242 -13.73 -8.51 4.74
CA LYS A 242 -12.68 -9.18 3.98
C LYS A 242 -12.05 -8.28 2.91
N ILE A 243 -12.86 -7.54 2.17
CA ILE A 243 -12.40 -6.60 1.14
C ILE A 243 -11.55 -5.51 1.80
N ASP A 244 -12.03 -4.96 2.91
CA ASP A 244 -11.34 -3.92 3.67
C ASP A 244 -10.02 -4.44 4.24
N LYS A 245 -9.98 -5.69 4.73
CA LYS A 245 -8.73 -6.29 5.19
C LYS A 245 -7.73 -6.43 4.03
N ALA A 246 -8.17 -6.93 2.87
CA ALA A 246 -7.30 -7.05 1.71
C ALA A 246 -6.77 -5.69 1.23
N TYR A 247 -7.63 -4.66 1.23
CA TYR A 247 -7.26 -3.29 0.92
C TYR A 247 -6.22 -2.76 1.92
N PHE A 248 -6.50 -2.78 3.22
CA PHE A 248 -5.54 -2.28 4.23
C PHE A 248 -4.24 -3.08 4.29
N ASP A 249 -4.30 -4.40 4.07
CA ASP A 249 -3.11 -5.26 3.99
C ASP A 249 -2.25 -4.86 2.79
N SER A 250 -2.85 -4.52 1.63
CA SER A 250 -2.10 -4.05 0.46
C SER A 250 -1.33 -2.75 0.75
N TYR A 251 -1.95 -1.79 1.46
CA TYR A 251 -1.30 -0.53 1.86
C TYR A 251 -0.44 -0.65 3.13
N SER A 252 -0.31 -1.83 3.72
CA SER A 252 0.56 -2.03 4.89
C SER A 252 2.05 -2.18 4.54
N SER A 253 2.39 -2.29 3.25
CA SER A 253 3.76 -2.46 2.75
C SER A 253 4.47 -1.14 2.49
N PHE A 254 5.70 -0.98 3.00
CA PHE A 254 6.50 0.21 2.77
C PHE A 254 6.88 0.44 1.30
N ASN A 255 6.84 -0.58 0.45
CA ASN A 255 7.15 -0.41 -0.98
C ASN A 255 6.14 0.51 -1.68
N ILE A 256 4.85 0.36 -1.37
CA ILE A 256 3.78 1.22 -1.93
C ILE A 256 3.92 2.64 -1.37
N HIS A 257 4.20 2.79 -0.07
CA HIS A 257 4.47 4.12 0.50
C HIS A 257 5.72 4.78 -0.08
N ARG A 258 6.76 4.02 -0.39
CA ARG A 258 7.95 4.52 -1.07
C ARG A 258 7.60 5.02 -2.48
N GLU A 259 6.82 4.25 -3.24
CA GLU A 259 6.36 4.67 -4.58
C GLU A 259 5.56 5.99 -4.48
N MET A 260 4.59 6.05 -3.57
CA MET A 260 3.79 7.25 -3.34
C MET A 260 4.64 8.47 -2.91
N ILE A 261 5.53 8.31 -1.93
CA ILE A 261 6.39 9.42 -1.44
C ILE A 261 7.41 9.85 -2.49
N SER A 262 7.91 8.92 -3.30
CA SER A 262 8.85 9.21 -4.40
C SER A 262 8.19 9.88 -5.60
N ASP A 263 6.86 9.82 -5.72
CA ASP A 263 6.10 10.68 -6.63
C ASP A 263 6.21 12.14 -6.15
N HIS A 264 7.19 12.83 -6.71
CA HIS A 264 7.50 14.21 -6.36
C HIS A 264 6.37 15.16 -6.73
N PRO A 265 5.78 15.16 -7.96
CA PRO A 265 4.61 15.99 -8.25
C PRO A 265 3.45 15.82 -7.25
N ARG A 266 3.12 14.58 -6.88
CA ARG A 266 2.08 14.29 -5.88
C ARG A 266 2.44 14.89 -4.53
N THR A 267 3.58 14.49 -3.97
CA THR A 267 3.97 14.80 -2.59
C THR A 267 4.27 16.29 -2.41
N GLU A 268 4.95 16.91 -3.38
CA GLU A 268 5.30 18.33 -3.37
C GLU A 268 4.08 19.24 -3.48
N SER A 269 3.06 18.85 -4.25
CA SER A 269 1.82 19.64 -4.36
C SER A 269 1.11 19.77 -3.02
N TYR A 270 1.01 18.68 -2.25
CA TYR A 270 0.47 18.73 -0.89
C TYR A 270 1.38 19.51 0.07
N ARG A 271 2.70 19.32 -0.02
CA ARG A 271 3.66 20.07 0.81
C ARG A 271 3.49 21.57 0.61
N GLN A 272 3.44 22.03 -0.64
CA GLN A 272 3.22 23.45 -0.95
C GLN A 272 1.87 23.94 -0.44
N ALA A 273 0.80 23.16 -0.64
CA ALA A 273 -0.52 23.51 -0.14
C ALA A 273 -0.54 23.70 1.39
N LEU A 274 0.16 22.84 2.13
CA LEU A 274 0.14 22.84 3.60
C LEU A 274 1.17 23.80 4.22
N GLU A 275 2.38 23.90 3.67
CA GLU A 275 3.47 24.68 4.26
C GLU A 275 3.51 26.13 3.78
N LEU A 276 3.13 26.39 2.53
CA LEU A 276 3.29 27.71 1.91
C LEU A 276 2.01 28.56 1.98
N ASN A 277 0.96 28.07 2.65
CA ASN A 277 -0.32 28.77 2.81
C ASN A 277 -0.65 28.98 4.30
N PRO A 278 0.07 29.86 5.02
CA PRO A 278 -0.12 30.04 6.46
C PRO A 278 -1.53 30.54 6.82
N SER A 279 -2.21 31.30 5.95
CA SER A 279 -3.61 31.69 6.17
C SER A 279 -4.57 30.48 6.25
N LEU A 280 -4.18 29.38 5.60
CA LEU A 280 -4.93 28.13 5.55
C LEU A 280 -4.59 27.21 6.74
N ILE A 281 -3.32 27.13 7.17
CA ILE A 281 -2.86 26.11 8.13
C ILE A 281 -2.44 26.66 9.50
N GLN A 282 -1.90 27.88 9.60
CA GLN A 282 -1.38 28.41 10.85
C GLN A 282 -2.46 28.44 11.93
N SER A 283 -2.16 27.78 13.06
CA SER A 283 -3.04 27.67 14.23
C SER A 283 -4.41 27.03 13.95
N LYS A 284 -4.50 26.20 12.91
CA LYS A 284 -5.71 25.43 12.55
C LYS A 284 -5.70 24.01 13.12
N ARG A 285 -6.90 23.43 13.24
CA ARG A 285 -7.13 22.00 13.46
C ARG A 285 -7.24 21.32 12.10
N VAL A 286 -6.41 20.30 11.86
CA VAL A 286 -6.33 19.57 10.59
C VAL A 286 -6.76 18.12 10.81
N LEU A 287 -7.57 17.57 9.91
CA LEU A 287 -7.86 16.13 9.81
C LEU A 287 -7.19 15.58 8.55
N ASP A 288 -6.35 14.56 8.72
CA ASP A 288 -5.72 13.79 7.64
C ASP A 288 -6.37 12.41 7.54
N VAL A 289 -7.05 12.13 6.42
CA VAL A 289 -7.82 10.89 6.20
C VAL A 289 -7.06 9.96 5.26
N GLY A 290 -6.78 8.74 5.73
CA GLY A 290 -5.91 7.80 5.01
C GLY A 290 -4.45 8.23 5.12
N CYS A 291 -3.98 8.52 6.33
CA CYS A 291 -2.71 9.22 6.50
C CYS A 291 -1.48 8.42 6.09
N GLY A 292 -1.58 7.09 5.98
CA GLY A 292 -0.46 6.20 5.66
C GLY A 292 0.69 6.37 6.65
N THR A 293 1.86 6.73 6.14
CA THR A 293 3.04 7.08 6.95
C THR A 293 2.90 8.39 7.74
N GLY A 294 1.87 9.18 7.48
CA GLY A 294 1.63 10.48 8.13
C GLY A 294 2.38 11.65 7.50
N ILE A 295 2.92 11.49 6.28
CA ILE A 295 3.71 12.55 5.62
C ILE A 295 2.93 13.86 5.44
N LEU A 296 1.65 13.80 5.07
CA LEU A 296 0.80 14.99 4.92
C LEU A 296 0.53 15.65 6.28
N SER A 297 0.30 14.84 7.31
CA SER A 297 0.19 15.31 8.69
C SER A 297 1.46 16.02 9.18
N LEU A 298 2.65 15.53 8.83
CA LEU A 298 3.93 16.18 9.15
C LEU A 298 4.08 17.52 8.42
N PHE A 299 3.67 17.62 7.15
CA PHE A 299 3.63 18.91 6.44
C PHE A 299 2.66 19.89 7.08
N ALA A 300 1.48 19.44 7.52
CA ALA A 300 0.54 20.28 8.25
C ALA A 300 1.13 20.78 9.59
N CYS A 301 1.86 19.93 10.32
CA CYS A 301 2.57 20.32 11.54
C CYS A 301 3.65 21.38 11.25
N ARG A 302 4.49 21.15 10.24
CA ARG A 302 5.51 22.11 9.78
C ARG A 302 4.91 23.44 9.29
N GLY A 303 3.75 23.38 8.66
CA GLY A 303 2.94 24.54 8.25
C GLY A 303 2.31 25.31 9.42
N GLY A 304 2.50 24.86 10.66
CA GLY A 304 2.07 25.56 11.86
C GLY A 304 0.64 25.24 12.33
N ALA A 305 0.10 24.06 11.97
CA ALA A 305 -1.17 23.59 12.51
C ALA A 305 -1.14 23.55 14.05
N ALA A 306 -2.22 23.96 14.70
CA ALA A 306 -2.35 23.88 16.15
C ALA A 306 -2.51 22.44 16.64
N ARG A 307 -3.26 21.63 15.87
CA ARG A 307 -3.51 20.22 16.12
C ARG A 307 -3.72 19.50 14.79
N VAL A 308 -3.18 18.31 14.66
CA VAL A 308 -3.41 17.40 13.54
C VAL A 308 -3.96 16.10 14.08
N VAL A 309 -5.11 15.66 13.57
CA VAL A 309 -5.65 14.33 13.81
C VAL A 309 -5.51 13.54 12.53
N SER A 310 -4.84 12.40 12.60
CA SER A 310 -4.59 11.54 11.44
C SER A 310 -5.35 10.23 11.64
N VAL A 311 -5.94 9.69 10.58
CA VAL A 311 -6.72 8.44 10.63
C VAL A 311 -6.23 7.50 9.54
N ASP A 312 -5.94 6.26 9.90
CA ASP A 312 -5.62 5.21 8.93
C ASP A 312 -6.24 3.88 9.33
N GLY A 313 -6.80 3.16 8.35
CA GLY A 313 -7.41 1.85 8.57
C GLY A 313 -6.41 0.72 8.83
N SER A 314 -5.15 0.91 8.45
CA SER A 314 -4.05 -0.03 8.71
C SER A 314 -3.42 0.25 10.08
N ASP A 315 -3.55 -0.71 11.00
CA ASP A 315 -2.95 -0.63 12.34
C ASP A 315 -1.41 -0.47 12.28
N ARG A 316 -0.76 -1.14 11.32
CA ARG A 316 0.68 -1.01 11.08
C ARG A 316 1.04 0.42 10.69
N MET A 317 0.31 1.02 9.74
CA MET A 317 0.59 2.38 9.28
C MET A 317 0.26 3.42 10.35
N ALA A 318 -0.83 3.24 11.10
CA ALA A 318 -1.15 4.12 12.22
C ALA A 318 -0.04 4.11 13.31
N LYS A 319 0.51 2.93 13.63
CA LYS A 319 1.67 2.80 14.52
C LYS A 319 2.92 3.46 13.94
N THR A 320 3.22 3.24 12.66
CA THR A 320 4.34 3.90 11.97
C THR A 320 4.21 5.42 11.99
N ALA A 321 3.05 5.97 11.63
CA ALA A 321 2.80 7.41 11.64
C ALA A 321 2.93 8.00 13.05
N THR A 322 2.50 7.26 14.08
CA THR A 322 2.68 7.66 15.49
C THR A 322 4.16 7.76 15.86
N ALA A 323 4.95 6.74 15.48
CA ALA A 323 6.39 6.72 15.74
C ALA A 323 7.11 7.84 14.97
N LEU A 324 6.76 8.07 13.71
CA LEU A 324 7.32 9.15 12.88
C LEU A 324 6.96 10.53 13.44
N ALA A 325 5.74 10.74 13.92
CA ALA A 325 5.36 11.97 14.60
C ALA A 325 6.24 12.22 15.83
N ALA A 326 6.52 11.17 16.62
CA ALA A 326 7.38 11.29 17.79
C ALA A 326 8.83 11.58 17.43
N HIS A 327 9.38 10.83 16.46
CA HIS A 327 10.77 10.98 16.02
C HIS A 327 11.03 12.38 15.43
N ASN A 328 10.00 13.02 14.85
CA ASN A 328 10.09 14.36 14.29
C ASN A 328 9.63 15.48 15.25
N GLY A 329 9.43 15.18 16.54
CA GLY A 329 9.11 16.19 17.55
C GLY A 329 7.66 16.72 17.53
N TYR A 330 6.74 15.97 16.91
CA TYR A 330 5.33 16.35 16.75
C TYR A 330 4.34 15.52 17.58
N SER A 331 4.79 14.72 18.56
CA SER A 331 3.91 13.91 19.44
C SER A 331 2.77 14.71 20.09
N GLU A 332 3.04 15.97 20.45
CA GLU A 332 2.06 16.84 21.10
C GLU A 332 1.10 17.48 20.10
N THR A 333 1.49 17.61 18.84
CA THR A 333 0.69 18.30 17.80
C THR A 333 -0.14 17.32 16.99
N MET A 334 0.41 16.15 16.69
CA MET A 334 -0.17 15.13 15.83
C MET A 334 -0.65 13.93 16.65
N ARG A 335 -1.94 13.59 16.53
CA ARG A 335 -2.54 12.40 17.12
C ARG A 335 -3.06 11.47 16.02
N VAL A 336 -2.53 10.25 15.99
CA VAL A 336 -2.97 9.24 15.02
C VAL A 336 -4.01 8.31 15.63
N LEU A 337 -5.04 7.99 14.87
CA LEU A 337 -6.13 7.08 15.22
C LEU A 337 -6.08 5.88 14.27
N ALA A 338 -5.93 4.68 14.83
CA ALA A 338 -6.00 3.44 14.07
C ALA A 338 -7.45 3.00 13.88
N GLY A 339 -7.81 2.68 12.65
CA GLY A 339 -9.11 2.15 12.27
C GLY A 339 -9.84 2.99 11.23
N ARG A 340 -11.07 2.55 10.92
CA ARG A 340 -11.91 3.19 9.91
C ARG A 340 -12.42 4.53 10.41
N LEU A 341 -12.40 5.55 9.56
CA LEU A 341 -12.94 6.86 9.88
C LEU A 341 -14.42 6.78 10.29
N GLU A 342 -15.19 5.91 9.62
CA GLU A 342 -16.63 5.76 9.83
C GLU A 342 -16.97 5.34 11.26
N THR A 343 -16.10 4.59 11.93
CA THR A 343 -16.31 4.10 13.31
C THR A 343 -15.94 5.11 14.37
N ILE A 344 -15.23 6.19 14.02
CA ILE A 344 -14.85 7.25 14.95
C ILE A 344 -16.08 8.09 15.27
N SER A 345 -16.47 8.18 16.54
CA SER A 345 -17.63 8.97 16.96
C SER A 345 -17.31 10.45 17.16
N LYS A 346 -16.13 10.76 17.71
CA LYS A 346 -15.64 12.12 17.97
C LYS A 346 -14.12 12.17 17.80
N LEU A 347 -13.62 13.28 17.26
CA LEU A 347 -12.18 13.53 17.15
C LEU A 347 -11.59 14.04 18.48
N PRO A 348 -10.38 13.60 18.87
CA PRO A 348 -9.70 14.01 20.09
C PRO A 348 -9.04 15.39 19.92
N LEU A 349 -9.85 16.44 19.77
CA LEU A 349 -9.36 17.81 19.54
C LEU A 349 -9.16 18.64 20.83
N VAL A 350 -9.54 18.08 21.98
CA VAL A 350 -9.76 18.84 23.23
C VAL A 350 -8.95 18.19 24.36
N GLU A 351 -7.67 18.51 24.44
CA GLU A 351 -6.93 18.31 25.69
C GLU A 351 -6.27 19.60 26.22
N ASP A 352 -5.83 20.57 25.40
CA ASP A 352 -5.09 21.75 25.93
C ASP A 352 -5.19 23.07 25.11
N VAL A 353 -6.38 23.60 24.84
CA VAL A 353 -6.45 24.99 24.33
C VAL A 353 -7.57 25.77 25.02
N ASP A 354 -7.19 26.80 25.76
CA ASP A 354 -8.03 27.84 26.39
C ASP A 354 -8.83 28.67 25.35
N ARG A 355 -9.56 28.03 24.45
CA ARG A 355 -10.50 28.68 23.53
C ARG A 355 -11.93 28.42 23.99
N VAL A 356 -12.30 29.21 24.99
CA VAL A 356 -13.69 29.52 25.34
C VAL A 356 -14.33 30.14 24.08
N ASN A 357 -15.10 29.38 23.29
CA ASN A 357 -16.39 29.79 22.68
C ASN A 357 -16.89 29.01 21.44
N ASP A 358 -16.24 27.97 20.91
CA ASP A 358 -16.70 27.37 19.62
C ASP A 358 -16.46 25.85 19.48
N ASP A 359 -16.53 25.10 20.59
CA ASP A 359 -16.15 23.68 20.59
C ASP A 359 -17.27 22.74 20.09
N ASP A 360 -17.48 22.73 18.77
CA ASP A 360 -18.30 21.75 18.06
C ASP A 360 -17.54 20.44 17.78
N GLY A 361 -16.28 20.33 18.20
CA GLY A 361 -15.44 19.16 17.94
C GLY A 361 -15.10 18.94 16.46
N LYS A 362 -15.13 20.01 15.65
CA LYS A 362 -14.82 19.96 14.21
C LYS A 362 -13.42 20.47 13.87
N VAL A 363 -12.92 20.14 12.68
CA VAL A 363 -11.66 20.64 12.14
C VAL A 363 -11.86 21.84 11.22
N ASP A 364 -10.79 22.62 11.02
CA ASP A 364 -10.78 23.77 10.11
C ASP A 364 -10.37 23.36 8.69
N VAL A 365 -9.52 22.34 8.57
CA VAL A 365 -9.00 21.82 7.30
C VAL A 365 -9.08 20.30 7.29
N LEU A 366 -9.60 19.75 6.20
CA LEU A 366 -9.58 18.32 5.87
C LEU A 366 -8.57 18.14 4.74
N VAL A 367 -7.59 17.26 4.92
CA VAL A 367 -6.65 16.85 3.88
C VAL A 367 -6.74 15.34 3.68
N SER A 368 -6.66 14.89 2.44
CA SER A 368 -6.59 13.47 2.11
C SER A 368 -6.01 13.29 0.73
N GLU A 369 -5.23 12.23 0.56
CA GLU A 369 -4.86 11.71 -0.74
C GLU A 369 -5.74 10.49 -1.02
N TRP A 370 -6.79 10.73 -1.79
CA TRP A 370 -7.88 9.77 -2.02
C TRP A 370 -7.97 9.30 -3.47
N MET A 371 -7.18 9.91 -4.35
CA MET A 371 -7.30 9.77 -5.79
C MET A 371 -6.76 8.41 -6.22
N GLY A 372 -7.59 7.67 -6.95
CA GLY A 372 -7.15 6.40 -7.52
C GLY A 372 -6.94 6.48 -9.03
N TYR A 373 -6.78 5.33 -9.68
CA TYR A 373 -6.63 5.29 -11.14
C TYR A 373 -7.88 5.82 -11.84
N ALA A 374 -7.69 6.55 -12.95
CA ALA A 374 -8.78 7.28 -13.60
C ALA A 374 -9.61 8.13 -12.60
N LEU A 375 -8.95 8.64 -11.55
CA LEU A 375 -9.49 9.37 -10.40
C LEU A 375 -10.37 8.55 -9.44
N LEU A 376 -11.29 7.73 -9.95
CA LEU A 376 -12.37 7.10 -9.17
C LEU A 376 -12.23 5.58 -8.94
N PHE A 377 -11.24 4.91 -9.55
CA PHE A 377 -11.00 3.48 -9.29
C PHE A 377 -10.16 3.28 -8.03
N GLU A 378 -10.56 2.39 -7.10
CA GLU A 378 -9.88 2.18 -5.81
C GLU A 378 -9.74 3.43 -4.94
N THR A 379 -10.70 4.35 -5.08
CA THR A 379 -10.68 5.64 -4.38
C THR A 379 -11.18 5.55 -2.92
N MET A 380 -10.70 6.48 -2.09
CA MET A 380 -11.20 6.75 -0.74
C MET A 380 -12.23 7.90 -0.69
N LEU A 381 -12.73 8.36 -1.85
CA LEU A 381 -13.55 9.57 -1.94
C LEU A 381 -14.80 9.54 -1.03
N ASP A 382 -15.51 8.41 -0.92
CA ASP A 382 -16.68 8.30 -0.04
C ASP A 382 -16.33 8.52 1.45
N THR A 383 -15.18 8.03 1.89
CA THR A 383 -14.66 8.25 3.24
C THR A 383 -14.28 9.72 3.45
N VAL A 384 -13.69 10.38 2.44
CA VAL A 384 -13.40 11.84 2.47
C VAL A 384 -14.69 12.66 2.57
N LEU A 385 -15.73 12.32 1.79
CA LEU A 385 -17.03 12.99 1.87
C LEU A 385 -17.68 12.77 3.25
N THR A 386 -17.57 11.57 3.81
CA THR A 386 -18.01 11.26 5.17
C THR A 386 -17.25 12.10 6.21
N ALA A 387 -15.94 12.28 6.04
CA ALA A 387 -15.11 13.13 6.91
C ALA A 387 -15.56 14.59 6.86
N ARG A 388 -15.75 15.11 5.64
CA ARG A 388 -16.21 16.48 5.39
C ARG A 388 -17.54 16.74 6.09
N ASP A 389 -18.53 15.89 5.86
CA ASP A 389 -19.89 16.11 6.35
C ASP A 389 -19.98 16.02 7.88
N ARG A 390 -19.18 15.15 8.49
CA ARG A 390 -19.20 14.92 9.95
C ARG A 390 -18.29 15.87 10.72
N PHE A 391 -17.05 16.02 10.26
CA PHE A 391 -15.97 16.57 11.06
C PHE A 391 -15.48 17.93 10.56
N LEU A 392 -15.80 18.37 9.35
CA LEU A 392 -15.40 19.70 8.88
C LEU A 392 -16.41 20.75 9.34
N ARG A 393 -15.91 21.86 9.87
CA ARG A 393 -16.75 23.01 10.24
C ARG A 393 -17.33 23.69 8.98
N PRO A 394 -18.48 24.39 9.08
CA PRO A 394 -18.96 25.22 7.98
C PRO A 394 -17.89 26.23 7.52
N GLY A 395 -17.58 26.26 6.22
CA GLY A 395 -16.52 27.11 5.66
C GLY A 395 -15.10 26.64 5.96
N GLY A 396 -14.91 25.40 6.46
CA GLY A 396 -13.61 24.74 6.49
C GLY A 396 -13.12 24.38 5.09
N ALA A 397 -11.81 24.18 4.95
CA ALA A 397 -11.18 23.85 3.67
C ALA A 397 -11.07 22.33 3.48
N VAL A 398 -11.18 21.88 2.24
CA VAL A 398 -10.89 20.50 1.82
C VAL A 398 -9.68 20.54 0.89
N LEU A 399 -8.73 19.62 1.06
CA LEU A 399 -7.51 19.58 0.26
C LEU A 399 -7.30 18.17 -0.33
N PRO A 400 -7.32 18.03 -1.66
CA PRO A 400 -7.77 19.01 -2.66
C PRO A 400 -9.29 19.26 -2.59
N ASP A 401 -9.76 20.43 -3.00
CA ASP A 401 -11.20 20.80 -3.05
C ASP A 401 -11.82 20.60 -4.44
N ARG A 402 -11.00 20.46 -5.48
CA ARG A 402 -11.42 20.26 -6.87
C ARG A 402 -10.65 19.12 -7.50
N ALA A 403 -11.36 18.26 -8.22
CA ALA A 403 -10.74 17.22 -9.04
C ALA A 403 -11.46 17.11 -10.38
N LEU A 404 -10.69 17.09 -11.47
CA LEU A 404 -11.23 17.13 -12.83
C LEU A 404 -10.77 15.92 -13.62
N ILE A 405 -11.69 15.28 -14.34
CA ILE A 405 -11.40 14.19 -15.26
C ILE A 405 -11.39 14.77 -16.68
N TYR A 406 -10.25 14.60 -17.35
CA TYR A 406 -10.07 14.99 -18.74
C TYR A 406 -9.94 13.77 -19.64
N LEU A 407 -10.44 13.88 -20.86
CA LEU A 407 -10.24 12.91 -21.94
C LEU A 407 -9.45 13.53 -23.08
N GLY A 408 -8.57 12.73 -23.67
CA GLY A 408 -7.85 13.04 -24.91
C GLY A 408 -7.82 11.81 -25.82
N ALA A 409 -7.68 12.04 -27.11
CA ALA A 409 -7.51 10.95 -28.07
C ALA A 409 -6.02 10.62 -28.19
N ALA A 410 -5.66 9.34 -28.15
CA ALA A 410 -4.30 8.87 -28.38
C ALA A 410 -4.26 7.89 -29.56
N SER A 411 -3.13 7.86 -30.27
CA SER A 411 -2.88 6.90 -31.33
C SER A 411 -2.59 5.51 -30.75
N GLU A 412 -2.78 4.46 -31.56
CA GLU A 412 -2.45 3.08 -31.18
C GLU A 412 -0.97 2.90 -30.80
N ALA A 413 -0.08 3.79 -31.29
CA ALA A 413 1.33 3.78 -30.92
C ALA A 413 1.56 4.02 -29.41
N ALA A 414 0.60 4.64 -28.71
CA ALA A 414 0.64 4.81 -27.25
C ALA A 414 0.69 3.49 -26.46
N LEU A 415 0.28 2.38 -27.08
CA LEU A 415 0.33 1.05 -26.46
C LEU A 415 1.70 0.36 -26.62
N ASP A 416 2.66 1.01 -27.28
CA ASP A 416 4.00 0.48 -27.60
C ASP A 416 3.99 -0.95 -28.17
N LEU A 417 2.99 -1.27 -29.01
CA LEU A 417 2.87 -2.60 -29.60
C LEU A 417 3.96 -2.89 -30.66
N GLY A 418 4.78 -1.90 -30.98
CA GLY A 418 5.88 -1.99 -31.95
C GLY A 418 6.93 -3.02 -31.54
N PHE A 419 7.24 -3.12 -30.24
CA PHE A 419 8.19 -4.09 -29.68
C PHE A 419 7.88 -5.53 -30.11
N TRP A 420 6.60 -5.93 -30.06
CA TRP A 420 6.14 -7.28 -30.33
C TRP A 420 6.19 -7.68 -31.82
N LYS A 421 6.38 -6.75 -32.75
CA LYS A 421 6.43 -7.09 -34.18
C LYS A 421 7.68 -7.92 -34.54
N ARG A 422 8.78 -7.72 -33.82
CA ARG A 422 10.05 -8.42 -34.09
C ARG A 422 10.91 -8.53 -32.84
N VAL A 423 10.66 -9.55 -32.03
CA VAL A 423 11.41 -9.82 -30.81
C VAL A 423 12.55 -10.79 -31.13
N TYR A 424 13.80 -10.29 -31.14
CA TYR A 424 15.00 -11.07 -31.50
C TYR A 424 14.90 -11.84 -32.84
N GLY A 425 14.21 -11.26 -33.83
CA GLY A 425 14.01 -11.89 -35.14
C GLY A 425 12.74 -12.73 -35.27
N PHE A 426 12.05 -13.03 -34.17
CA PHE A 426 10.78 -13.75 -34.15
C PHE A 426 9.58 -12.80 -34.25
N ASP A 427 8.51 -13.26 -34.89
CA ASP A 427 7.26 -12.53 -34.99
C ASP A 427 6.37 -12.83 -33.78
N PHE A 428 6.18 -11.85 -32.91
CA PHE A 428 5.34 -11.93 -31.71
C PHE A 428 4.01 -11.17 -31.90
N SER A 429 3.61 -10.89 -33.14
CA SER A 429 2.34 -10.20 -33.44
C SER A 429 1.10 -10.79 -32.76
N PRO A 430 0.97 -12.12 -32.51
CA PRO A 430 -0.13 -12.65 -31.71
C PRO A 430 -0.22 -12.01 -30.31
N VAL A 431 0.90 -11.74 -29.65
CA VAL A 431 0.93 -11.08 -28.33
C VAL A 431 0.42 -9.64 -28.43
N ALA A 432 0.85 -8.89 -29.45
CA ALA A 432 0.32 -7.54 -29.69
C ALA A 432 -1.19 -7.54 -29.94
N ASN A 433 -1.70 -8.55 -30.66
CA ASN A 433 -3.13 -8.68 -30.91
C ASN A 433 -3.91 -8.98 -29.63
N ASP A 434 -3.38 -9.83 -28.75
CA ASP A 434 -4.00 -10.14 -27.46
C ASP A 434 -4.00 -8.91 -26.54
N ILE A 435 -2.90 -8.15 -26.48
CA ILE A 435 -2.84 -6.89 -25.70
C ILE A 435 -3.85 -5.88 -26.26
N ARG A 436 -3.96 -5.76 -27.59
CA ARG A 436 -4.94 -4.88 -28.23
C ARG A 436 -6.37 -5.30 -27.89
N ALA A 437 -6.68 -6.59 -27.98
CA ALA A 437 -7.99 -7.13 -27.66
C ALA A 437 -8.33 -6.90 -26.18
N ALA A 438 -7.39 -7.19 -25.28
CA ALA A 438 -7.56 -6.93 -23.85
C ALA A 438 -7.78 -5.44 -23.55
N GLY A 439 -7.08 -4.54 -24.24
CA GLY A 439 -7.27 -3.09 -24.11
C GLY A 439 -8.64 -2.58 -24.58
N ALA A 440 -9.33 -3.32 -25.45
CA ALA A 440 -10.70 -2.99 -25.85
C ALA A 440 -11.74 -3.38 -24.78
N GLU A 441 -11.42 -4.35 -23.92
CA GLU A 441 -12.30 -4.83 -22.85
C GLU A 441 -11.96 -4.26 -21.47
N ARG A 442 -10.70 -3.85 -21.25
CA ARG A 442 -10.17 -3.36 -19.97
C ARG A 442 -9.31 -2.13 -20.17
N ALA A 443 -9.50 -1.15 -19.31
CA ALA A 443 -8.64 0.03 -19.28
C ALA A 443 -7.18 -0.37 -18.95
N GLN A 444 -6.24 0.23 -19.66
CA GLN A 444 -4.80 0.06 -19.41
C GLN A 444 -4.26 1.30 -18.73
N VAL A 445 -3.58 1.12 -17.60
CA VAL A 445 -2.88 2.19 -16.90
C VAL A 445 -1.44 2.20 -17.42
N THR A 446 -1.09 3.25 -18.14
CA THR A 446 0.26 3.44 -18.69
C THR A 446 0.57 4.91 -18.87
N VAL A 447 1.86 5.23 -18.96
CA VAL A 447 2.32 6.57 -19.33
C VAL A 447 2.23 6.71 -20.85
N VAL A 448 1.48 7.69 -21.32
CA VAL A 448 1.33 8.00 -22.75
C VAL A 448 2.32 9.09 -23.13
N ASP A 449 3.18 8.82 -24.10
CA ASP A 449 4.07 9.83 -24.68
C ASP A 449 3.23 10.94 -25.36
N PRO A 450 3.48 12.23 -25.07
CA PRO A 450 2.73 13.34 -25.66
C PRO A 450 2.69 13.35 -27.19
N SER A 451 3.70 12.79 -27.87
CA SER A 451 3.74 12.66 -29.34
C SER A 451 2.68 11.70 -29.90
N HIS A 452 2.09 10.86 -29.05
CA HIS A 452 1.00 9.96 -29.41
C HIS A 452 -0.38 10.56 -29.15
N ILE A 453 -0.49 11.73 -28.53
CA ILE A 453 -1.75 12.44 -28.33
C ILE A 453 -2.19 13.07 -29.65
N LEU A 454 -3.40 12.74 -30.08
CA LEU A 454 -4.01 13.17 -31.34
C LEU A 454 -4.99 14.33 -31.16
N SER A 455 -5.58 14.50 -29.98
CA SER A 455 -6.46 15.63 -29.71
C SER A 455 -5.67 16.94 -29.59
N VAL A 456 -6.22 18.04 -30.13
CA VAL A 456 -5.63 19.39 -30.00
C VAL A 456 -5.59 19.82 -28.53
N ASP A 457 -6.72 19.68 -27.84
CA ASP A 457 -6.88 19.96 -26.42
C ASP A 457 -7.61 18.80 -25.74
N PRO A 458 -7.32 18.53 -24.46
CA PRO A 458 -8.13 17.61 -23.67
C PRO A 458 -9.49 18.23 -23.34
N VAL A 459 -10.51 17.38 -23.18
CA VAL A 459 -11.88 17.81 -22.82
C VAL A 459 -12.18 17.37 -21.40
N CYS A 460 -12.58 18.32 -20.56
CA CYS A 460 -13.08 18.01 -19.22
C CYS A 460 -14.44 17.31 -19.34
N VAL A 461 -14.53 16.09 -18.82
CA VAL A 461 -15.78 15.30 -18.80
C VAL A 461 -16.41 15.25 -17.42
N LYS A 462 -15.65 15.57 -16.37
CA LYS A 462 -16.17 15.66 -15.01
C LYS A 462 -15.39 16.68 -14.20
N ASP A 463 -16.12 17.53 -13.50
CA ASP A 463 -15.60 18.47 -12.51
C ASP A 463 -16.25 18.14 -11.17
N LEU A 464 -15.43 17.70 -10.22
CA LEU A 464 -15.82 17.33 -8.87
C LEU A 464 -15.43 18.44 -7.91
N ASP A 465 -16.44 19.10 -7.35
CA ASP A 465 -16.28 20.06 -6.26
C ASP A 465 -16.48 19.35 -4.92
N LEU A 466 -15.36 18.99 -4.27
CA LEU A 466 -15.36 18.24 -3.02
C LEU A 466 -15.98 19.03 -1.86
N THR A 467 -16.19 20.34 -2.00
CA THR A 467 -16.85 21.14 -0.95
C THR A 467 -18.36 20.94 -0.93
N THR A 468 -18.96 20.54 -2.05
CA THR A 468 -20.43 20.46 -2.21
C THR A 468 -20.95 19.15 -2.79
N MET A 469 -20.09 18.36 -3.46
CA MET A 469 -20.51 17.13 -4.12
C MET A 469 -21.06 16.09 -3.14
N LYS A 470 -21.89 15.20 -3.66
CA LYS A 470 -22.42 14.02 -2.98
C LYS A 470 -21.79 12.76 -3.57
N SER A 471 -21.86 11.66 -2.82
CA SER A 471 -21.37 10.35 -3.30
C SER A 471 -22.02 9.94 -4.63
N SER A 472 -23.30 10.26 -4.85
CA SER A 472 -24.02 10.01 -6.10
C SER A 472 -23.45 10.74 -7.31
N ASP A 473 -22.67 11.81 -7.13
CA ASP A 473 -22.10 12.57 -8.24
C ASP A 473 -20.94 11.82 -8.91
N GLN A 474 -20.44 10.74 -8.30
CA GLN A 474 -19.41 9.86 -8.88
C GLN A 474 -19.94 8.99 -10.02
N ASP A 475 -21.24 8.69 -10.03
CA ASP A 475 -21.89 8.00 -11.15
C ASP A 475 -22.38 9.04 -12.16
N PHE A 476 -21.74 9.09 -13.33
CA PHE A 476 -22.01 10.13 -14.31
C PHE A 476 -21.93 9.64 -15.75
N THR A 477 -22.65 10.34 -16.61
CA THR A 477 -22.52 10.26 -18.07
C THR A 477 -22.13 11.64 -18.59
N ALA A 478 -21.20 11.68 -19.54
CA ALA A 478 -20.74 12.92 -20.14
C ALA A 478 -20.71 12.79 -21.67
N ASP A 479 -21.29 13.78 -22.35
CA ASP A 479 -21.10 13.96 -23.78
C ASP A 479 -19.81 14.75 -24.02
N PHE A 480 -18.98 14.32 -24.96
CA PHE A 480 -17.72 14.98 -25.28
C PHE A 480 -17.48 15.02 -26.80
N SER A 481 -16.68 16.00 -27.25
CA SER A 481 -16.23 16.14 -28.63
C SER A 481 -14.76 16.48 -28.64
N LEU A 482 -13.94 15.68 -29.30
CA LEU A 482 -12.49 15.88 -29.40
C LEU A 482 -12.13 16.38 -30.80
N ASP A 483 -11.46 17.53 -30.85
CA ASP A 483 -10.87 18.02 -32.08
C ASP A 483 -9.50 17.35 -32.28
N LEU A 484 -9.29 16.74 -33.44
CA LEU A 484 -8.03 16.07 -33.77
C LEU A 484 -7.05 17.04 -34.42
N ALA A 485 -5.81 17.03 -33.96
CA ALA A 485 -4.74 17.79 -34.57
C ALA A 485 -4.54 17.30 -36.02
N PRO A 486 -4.40 18.20 -37.00
CA PRO A 486 -4.10 17.81 -38.37
C PRO A 486 -2.77 17.06 -38.38
N SER A 487 -2.81 15.78 -38.76
CA SER A 487 -1.66 14.90 -38.69
C SER A 487 -0.43 15.50 -39.40
N ALA A 488 0.73 15.48 -38.76
CA ALA A 488 2.01 15.71 -39.44
C ALA A 488 2.43 14.52 -40.35
N GLY A 489 1.50 13.62 -40.72
CA GLY A 489 1.82 12.32 -41.31
C GLY A 489 0.87 11.76 -42.38
N ALA A 490 -0.20 12.46 -42.79
CA ALA A 490 -1.06 12.00 -43.89
C ALA A 490 -0.47 12.23 -45.31
N ALA A 491 0.85 12.32 -45.45
CA ALA A 491 1.53 12.52 -46.74
C ALA A 491 2.33 11.30 -47.24
N ALA A 492 2.30 10.15 -46.55
CA ALA A 492 3.14 8.99 -46.90
C ALA A 492 2.39 7.69 -47.22
N ALA A 493 1.10 7.75 -47.54
CA ALA A 493 0.36 6.59 -48.04
C ALA A 493 -0.70 7.01 -49.08
N ALA A 494 -0.23 7.35 -50.27
CA ALA A 494 -1.01 7.39 -51.51
C ALA A 494 -0.20 6.76 -52.64
#